data_AF-A0A2U1Q4D8-F1
#
_entry.id   AF-A0A2U1Q4D8-F1
#
_cell.length_a   1.000
_cell.length_b   1.000
_cell.length_c   1.000
_cell.angle_alpha   90.00
_cell.angle_beta   90.00
_cell.angle_gamma   90.00
#
_symmetry.space_group_name_H-M   'P 1'
#
loop_
_entity.id
_entity.type
_entity.pdbx_description
1 polymer ?
#
loop_
_entity_poly.entity_id
_entity_poly.type
_entity_poly.pdbx_seq_one_letter_code
_entity_poly.pdbx_strand_id
1 'polypeptide(L)'
;MSKSSLLKPLIPTSKPITNTTNNHTLITSTSLAQTLQFYINSNTPLHGQHIHTHILKTGYKPNTNIFIKLLILHLKCSCLVYARQVFDEMPQRTLTAFNYMIAGYTKNGDVGQSLNLFRRLVLCGERPDGYTFSMVLKALSCRNWCRIGKEVHGQIVKSCVVVDDVLSTALVDLYVKSGRVGYARRVFDFMMDKDVVCSTSMISGYMREGCVEDAEEVFEKTGEKDVVVFNAMIEGYSKLVETAKKAVEVYISMQRLDFKPNMSTFASIIGACSLLSAFEVGQQVQGQLMKTEFANNIKMESALVDMYAKCGRIEDARAVFNGMKVKNVFSWTSMIDGYGKNGDPSEALELFGRMQNVYRIRPNHVTFLSALSACGHAGLVSKGQEIFEIMERDYAMKPHMEHYACMVDLLGRAGKLNEALSFVMSMPEKPNSDVWAALLSSCRLHGDVEMASIAANELFKLSRDSRPGAYVALSNALADAGRWDRVSDIRELMKTRNISKNSGSSWIGTDDGLECLHAA
;
A
#
# COMPACT_ATOMS: atom_id res chain seq x y z
N MET A 1 -41.28 -4.45 -21.41
CA MET A 1 -40.94 -5.72 -22.08
C MET A 1 -39.86 -6.45 -21.27
N SER A 2 -40.15 -7.71 -20.91
CA SER A 2 -39.25 -8.83 -20.50
C SER A 2 -38.15 -8.62 -19.45
N LYS A 3 -37.86 -9.54 -18.53
CA LYS A 3 -38.56 -10.69 -17.89
C LYS A 3 -37.60 -11.14 -16.78
N SER A 4 -38.14 -11.38 -15.59
CA SER A 4 -37.49 -12.04 -14.46
C SER A 4 -37.24 -13.53 -14.73
N SER A 5 -36.08 -14.06 -14.37
CA SER A 5 -35.83 -15.51 -14.30
C SER A 5 -35.50 -15.92 -12.86
N LEU A 6 -36.55 -16.31 -12.13
CA LEU A 6 -36.51 -17.13 -10.92
C LEU A 6 -36.16 -18.57 -11.33
N LEU A 7 -35.02 -19.09 -10.88
CA LEU A 7 -34.72 -20.52 -10.92
C LEU A 7 -35.22 -21.16 -9.61
N LYS A 8 -36.34 -21.89 -9.70
CA LYS A 8 -36.84 -22.81 -8.66
C LYS A 8 -36.03 -24.13 -8.70
N PRO A 9 -35.89 -24.85 -7.57
CA PRO A 9 -35.23 -26.15 -7.55
C PRO A 9 -36.12 -27.26 -8.10
N LEU A 10 -35.52 -28.11 -8.93
CA LEU A 10 -36.10 -29.36 -9.43
C LEU A 10 -36.22 -30.39 -8.30
N ILE A 11 -37.44 -30.77 -7.97
CA ILE A 11 -37.75 -32.01 -7.24
C ILE A 11 -37.94 -33.11 -8.31
N PRO A 12 -37.15 -34.20 -8.32
CA PRO A 12 -37.53 -35.38 -9.08
C PRO A 12 -38.50 -36.22 -8.27
N THR A 13 -39.62 -36.53 -8.92
CA THR A 13 -40.69 -37.41 -8.48
C THR A 13 -40.20 -38.84 -8.23
N SER A 14 -40.63 -39.42 -7.11
CA SER A 14 -40.38 -40.81 -6.71
C SER A 14 -41.30 -41.79 -7.43
N LYS A 15 -40.74 -42.88 -7.98
CA LYS A 15 -41.41 -44.19 -8.07
C LYS A 15 -40.51 -45.28 -7.48
N PRO A 16 -41.09 -46.31 -6.85
CA PRO A 16 -40.41 -47.14 -5.86
C PRO A 16 -39.59 -48.23 -6.53
N ILE A 17 -38.34 -48.40 -6.11
CA ILE A 17 -37.54 -49.58 -6.44
C ILE A 17 -37.41 -50.40 -5.17
N THR A 18 -37.83 -51.64 -5.32
CA THR A 18 -37.98 -52.74 -4.38
C THR A 18 -36.70 -53.10 -3.64
N ASN A 19 -36.87 -53.45 -2.36
CA ASN A 19 -35.90 -54.10 -1.47
C ASN A 19 -35.18 -55.28 -2.14
N THR A 20 -33.85 -55.27 -2.08
CA THR A 20 -33.02 -56.48 -1.92
C THR A 20 -31.71 -56.18 -1.18
N THR A 21 -31.73 -56.54 0.10
CA THR A 21 -30.67 -57.25 0.87
C THR A 21 -29.25 -56.65 0.97
N ASN A 22 -28.98 -56.11 2.16
CA ASN A 22 -27.88 -56.45 3.08
C ASN A 22 -26.45 -56.53 2.55
N ASN A 23 -25.69 -55.46 2.84
CA ASN A 23 -24.37 -55.55 3.49
C ASN A 23 -24.10 -54.24 4.24
N HIS A 24 -24.82 -54.02 5.35
CA HIS A 24 -24.50 -52.95 6.30
C HIS A 24 -23.22 -53.33 7.06
N THR A 25 -22.06 -52.94 6.52
CA THR A 25 -20.93 -52.62 7.39
C THR A 25 -21.42 -51.50 8.30
N LEU A 26 -21.63 -51.79 9.58
CA LEU A 26 -21.89 -50.75 10.58
C LEU A 26 -20.67 -49.84 10.61
N ILE A 27 -20.70 -48.75 9.84
CA ILE A 27 -19.72 -47.68 9.95
C ILE A 27 -19.94 -47.09 11.34
N THR A 28 -19.06 -47.49 12.27
CA THR A 28 -19.07 -46.94 13.62
C THR A 28 -18.70 -45.45 13.54
N SER A 29 -19.28 -44.64 14.42
CA SER A 29 -18.98 -43.20 14.51
C SER A 29 -17.47 -42.94 14.62
N THR A 30 -16.75 -43.85 15.29
CA THR A 30 -15.30 -43.85 15.45
C THR A 30 -14.57 -44.06 14.12
N SER A 31 -14.97 -45.04 13.30
CA SER A 31 -14.37 -45.29 11.99
C SER A 31 -14.55 -44.09 11.05
N LEU A 32 -15.75 -43.50 11.03
CA LEU A 32 -16.04 -42.31 10.24
C LEU A 32 -15.21 -41.09 10.69
N ALA A 33 -15.10 -40.88 12.00
CA ALA A 33 -14.29 -39.81 12.56
C ALA A 33 -12.78 -39.98 12.27
N GLN A 34 -12.26 -41.20 12.30
CA GLN A 34 -10.88 -41.51 11.93
C GLN A 34 -10.62 -41.24 10.43
N THR A 35 -11.57 -41.65 9.58
CA THR A 35 -11.47 -41.44 8.13
C THR A 35 -11.50 -39.95 7.79
N LEU A 36 -12.39 -39.18 8.43
CA LEU A 36 -12.42 -37.73 8.28
C LEU A 36 -11.12 -37.09 8.76
N GLN A 37 -10.56 -37.55 9.89
CA GLN A 37 -9.29 -37.03 10.39
C GLN A 37 -8.13 -37.32 9.42
N PHE A 38 -8.12 -38.50 8.80
CA PHE A 38 -7.13 -38.86 7.79
C PHE A 38 -7.17 -37.87 6.61
N TYR A 39 -8.35 -37.56 6.06
CA TYR A 39 -8.47 -36.58 4.96
C TYR A 39 -8.21 -35.14 5.40
N ILE A 40 -8.53 -34.76 6.65
CA ILE A 40 -8.17 -33.46 7.19
C ILE A 40 -6.64 -33.31 7.22
N ASN A 41 -5.91 -34.38 7.55
CA ASN A 41 -4.45 -34.36 7.64
C ASN A 41 -3.76 -34.58 6.29
N SER A 42 -4.47 -35.01 5.25
CA SER A 42 -3.89 -35.30 3.95
C SER A 42 -3.67 -34.04 3.10
N ASN A 43 -2.82 -34.16 2.08
CA ASN A 43 -2.63 -33.13 1.06
C ASN A 43 -3.78 -33.06 0.04
N THR A 44 -4.77 -33.97 0.13
CA THR A 44 -5.90 -34.09 -0.81
C THR A 44 -7.26 -34.06 -0.08
N PRO A 45 -7.56 -32.98 0.67
CA PRO A 45 -8.77 -32.90 1.51
C PRO A 45 -10.08 -32.94 0.69
N LEU A 46 -10.02 -32.60 -0.61
CA LEU A 46 -11.19 -32.57 -1.51
C LEU A 46 -11.90 -33.93 -1.60
N HIS A 47 -11.15 -35.03 -1.62
CA HIS A 47 -11.72 -36.39 -1.69
C HIS A 47 -12.56 -36.74 -0.47
N GLY A 48 -12.25 -36.13 0.69
CA GLY A 48 -13.02 -36.31 1.91
C GLY A 48 -14.45 -35.76 1.81
N GLN A 49 -14.76 -34.87 0.86
CA GLN A 49 -16.11 -34.34 0.69
C GLN A 49 -17.14 -35.41 0.31
N HIS A 50 -16.71 -36.50 -0.35
CA HIS A 50 -17.58 -37.63 -0.65
C HIS A 50 -18.13 -38.30 0.60
N ILE A 51 -17.40 -38.23 1.72
CA ILE A 51 -17.86 -38.73 3.01
C ILE A 51 -19.08 -37.93 3.47
N HIS A 52 -19.07 -36.60 3.30
CA HIS A 52 -20.23 -35.77 3.62
C HIS A 52 -21.46 -36.17 2.77
N THR A 53 -21.27 -36.37 1.46
CA THR A 53 -22.34 -36.84 0.57
C THR A 53 -22.86 -38.22 0.97
N HIS A 54 -21.98 -39.13 1.38
CA HIS A 54 -22.35 -40.47 1.82
C HIS A 54 -23.17 -40.45 3.12
N ILE A 55 -22.79 -39.59 4.08
CA ILE A 55 -23.55 -39.36 5.32
C ILE A 55 -24.98 -38.89 4.99
N LEU A 56 -25.12 -37.91 4.10
CA LEU A 56 -26.42 -37.40 3.68
C LEU A 56 -27.26 -38.46 2.97
N LYS A 57 -26.66 -39.26 2.07
CA LYS A 57 -27.35 -40.32 1.33
C LYS A 57 -27.80 -41.49 2.21
N THR A 58 -27.02 -41.83 3.23
CA THR A 58 -27.33 -42.94 4.15
C THR A 58 -28.29 -42.55 5.27
N GLY A 59 -28.58 -41.25 5.44
CA GLY A 59 -29.41 -40.75 6.53
C GLY A 59 -28.74 -40.90 7.91
N TYR A 60 -27.43 -41.10 7.95
CA TYR A 60 -26.67 -41.25 9.18
C TYR A 60 -26.72 -39.94 9.98
N LYS A 61 -27.11 -39.98 11.25
CA LYS A 61 -27.17 -38.81 12.14
C LYS A 61 -25.80 -38.54 12.77
N PRO A 62 -25.07 -37.49 12.36
CA PRO A 62 -23.73 -37.24 12.86
C PRO A 62 -23.76 -36.76 14.32
N ASN A 63 -22.77 -37.16 15.10
CA ASN A 63 -22.53 -36.55 16.41
C ASN A 63 -21.69 -35.27 16.28
N THR A 64 -21.54 -34.51 17.37
CA THR A 64 -20.82 -33.23 17.39
C THR A 64 -19.39 -33.34 16.87
N ASN A 65 -18.66 -34.42 17.18
CA ASN A 65 -17.30 -34.63 16.70
C ASN A 65 -17.24 -34.78 15.18
N ILE A 66 -18.15 -35.55 14.59
CA ILE A 66 -18.24 -35.73 13.14
C ILE A 66 -18.59 -34.39 12.45
N PHE A 67 -19.54 -33.63 13.01
CA PHE A 67 -19.85 -32.28 12.50
C PHE A 67 -18.64 -31.34 12.52
N ILE A 68 -17.88 -31.29 13.61
CA ILE A 68 -16.66 -30.47 13.70
C ILE A 68 -15.63 -30.91 12.66
N LYS A 69 -15.43 -32.23 12.47
CA LYS A 69 -14.51 -32.74 11.45
C LYS A 69 -14.96 -32.42 10.02
N LEU A 70 -16.25 -32.57 9.71
CA LEU A 70 -16.82 -32.17 8.42
C LEU A 70 -16.64 -30.67 8.17
N LEU A 71 -16.83 -29.86 9.20
CA LEU A 71 -16.62 -28.42 9.14
C LEU A 71 -15.16 -28.08 8.78
N ILE A 72 -14.18 -28.64 9.51
CA ILE A 72 -12.76 -28.42 9.26
C ILE A 72 -12.37 -28.87 7.84
N LEU A 73 -12.90 -30.01 7.40
CA LEU A 73 -12.66 -30.55 6.06
C LEU A 73 -13.11 -29.57 4.97
N HIS A 74 -14.34 -29.06 5.05
CA HIS A 74 -14.85 -28.09 4.07
C HIS A 74 -14.09 -26.77 4.08
N LEU A 75 -13.65 -26.30 5.26
CA LEU A 75 -12.80 -25.12 5.38
C LEU A 75 -11.42 -25.33 4.73
N LYS A 76 -10.82 -26.52 4.88
CA LYS A 76 -9.56 -26.87 4.19
C LYS A 76 -9.74 -26.95 2.67
N CYS A 77 -10.90 -27.37 2.20
CA CYS A 77 -11.25 -27.36 0.78
C CYS A 77 -11.61 -25.96 0.24
N SER A 78 -11.54 -24.91 1.06
CA SER A 78 -11.98 -23.54 0.72
C SER A 78 -13.47 -23.46 0.32
N CYS A 79 -14.29 -24.43 0.72
CA CYS A 79 -15.72 -24.48 0.43
C CYS A 79 -16.55 -23.87 1.56
N LEU A 80 -16.50 -22.53 1.70
CA LEU A 80 -17.10 -21.81 2.82
C LEU A 80 -18.64 -21.99 2.91
N VAL A 81 -19.32 -22.16 1.77
CA VAL A 81 -20.77 -22.37 1.71
C VAL A 81 -21.16 -23.70 2.37
N TYR A 82 -20.47 -24.79 2.03
CA TYR A 82 -20.71 -26.11 2.64
C TYR A 82 -20.29 -26.14 4.10
N ALA A 83 -19.16 -25.50 4.45
CA ALA A 83 -18.77 -25.32 5.85
C ALA A 83 -19.88 -24.62 6.66
N ARG A 84 -20.48 -23.57 6.09
CA ARG A 84 -21.58 -22.83 6.72
C ARG A 84 -22.84 -23.69 6.87
N GLN A 85 -23.18 -24.46 5.84
CA GLN A 85 -24.31 -25.38 5.90
C GLN A 85 -24.12 -26.42 7.00
N VAL A 86 -22.96 -27.07 7.06
CA VAL A 86 -22.62 -28.04 8.11
C VAL A 86 -22.75 -27.39 9.50
N PHE A 87 -22.27 -26.16 9.68
CA PHE A 87 -22.38 -25.40 10.92
C PHE A 87 -23.84 -25.10 11.31
N ASP A 88 -24.67 -24.66 10.35
CA ASP A 88 -26.07 -24.35 10.60
C ASP A 88 -26.91 -25.62 10.83
N GLU A 89 -26.50 -26.80 10.34
CA GLU A 89 -27.13 -28.10 10.60
C GLU A 89 -26.75 -28.72 11.96
N MET A 90 -25.71 -28.22 12.64
CA MET A 90 -25.29 -28.74 13.95
C MET A 90 -26.39 -28.56 15.01
N PRO A 91 -26.81 -29.63 15.73
CA PRO A 91 -27.84 -29.52 16.77
C PRO A 91 -27.44 -28.58 17.90
N GLN A 92 -26.19 -28.67 18.36
CA GLN A 92 -25.56 -27.76 19.31
C GLN A 92 -24.27 -27.23 18.71
N ARG A 93 -24.18 -25.90 18.54
CA ARG A 93 -22.99 -25.24 18.00
C ARG A 93 -22.06 -24.97 19.17
N THR A 94 -20.93 -25.67 19.20
CA THR A 94 -19.92 -25.48 20.24
C THR A 94 -19.07 -24.24 19.95
N LEU A 95 -18.42 -23.69 20.97
CA LEU A 95 -17.40 -22.64 20.83
C LEU A 95 -16.36 -22.99 19.74
N THR A 96 -15.91 -24.24 19.70
CA THR A 96 -14.98 -24.74 18.68
C THR A 96 -15.52 -24.57 17.26
N ALA A 97 -16.81 -24.88 17.02
CA ALA A 97 -17.42 -24.75 15.70
C ALA A 97 -17.52 -23.27 15.28
N PHE A 98 -17.86 -22.38 16.21
CA PHE A 98 -17.83 -20.93 15.97
C PHE A 98 -16.41 -20.44 15.65
N ASN A 99 -15.40 -20.86 16.42
CA ASN A 99 -14.01 -20.48 16.20
C ASN A 99 -13.51 -20.88 14.80
N TYR A 100 -13.83 -22.08 14.32
CA TYR A 100 -13.50 -22.50 12.95
C TYR A 100 -14.21 -21.67 11.88
N MET A 101 -15.50 -21.37 12.06
CA MET A 101 -16.23 -20.55 11.10
C MET A 101 -15.75 -19.10 11.06
N ILE A 102 -15.51 -18.48 12.23
CA ILE A 102 -14.96 -17.12 12.35
C ILE A 102 -13.59 -17.05 11.68
N ALA A 103 -12.70 -18.01 11.95
CA ALA A 103 -11.40 -18.10 11.29
C ALA A 103 -11.53 -18.29 9.77
N GLY A 104 -12.48 -19.11 9.31
CA GLY A 104 -12.78 -19.33 7.90
C GLY A 104 -13.22 -18.08 7.16
N TYR A 105 -14.19 -17.33 7.71
CA TYR A 105 -14.62 -16.05 7.13
C TYR A 105 -13.51 -15.00 7.17
N THR A 106 -12.73 -14.95 8.24
CA THR A 106 -11.60 -14.03 8.40
C THR A 106 -10.52 -14.30 7.34
N LYS A 107 -10.17 -15.57 7.11
CA LYS A 107 -9.21 -15.98 6.06
C LYS A 107 -9.68 -15.59 4.65
N ASN A 108 -10.98 -15.62 4.41
CA ASN A 108 -11.58 -15.24 3.13
C ASN A 108 -11.89 -13.73 3.02
N GLY A 109 -11.54 -12.92 4.02
CA GLY A 109 -11.74 -11.46 4.02
C GLY A 109 -13.18 -10.99 4.25
N ASP A 110 -14.10 -11.89 4.61
CA ASP A 110 -15.49 -11.56 4.93
C ASP A 110 -15.65 -11.22 6.42
N VAL A 111 -15.22 -10.00 6.75
CA VAL A 111 -15.25 -9.47 8.12
C VAL A 111 -16.69 -9.34 8.64
N GLY A 112 -17.66 -9.07 7.76
CA GLY A 112 -19.06 -8.90 8.14
C GLY A 112 -19.68 -10.17 8.71
N GLN A 113 -19.48 -11.31 8.02
CA GLN A 113 -19.96 -12.61 8.50
C GLN A 113 -19.21 -13.09 9.74
N SER A 114 -17.90 -12.82 9.82
CA SER A 114 -17.07 -13.10 11.00
C SER A 114 -17.65 -12.41 12.25
N LEU A 115 -17.96 -11.11 12.17
CA LEU A 115 -18.57 -10.36 13.27
C LEU A 115 -20.01 -10.77 13.57
N ASN A 116 -20.79 -11.15 12.56
CA ASN A 116 -22.14 -11.67 12.77
C ASN A 116 -22.11 -12.97 13.59
N LEU A 117 -21.20 -13.89 13.26
CA LEU A 117 -21.02 -15.12 14.02
C LEU A 117 -20.52 -14.87 15.43
N PHE A 118 -19.60 -13.91 15.62
CA PHE A 118 -19.18 -13.51 16.96
C PHE A 118 -20.35 -12.97 17.80
N ARG A 119 -21.20 -12.11 17.22
CA ARG A 119 -22.43 -11.63 17.89
C ARG A 119 -23.38 -12.79 18.23
N ARG A 120 -23.56 -13.73 17.30
CA ARG A 120 -24.38 -14.94 17.54
C ARG A 120 -23.83 -15.80 18.67
N LEU A 121 -22.51 -15.99 18.74
CA LEU A 121 -21.84 -16.73 19.82
C LEU A 121 -22.17 -16.10 21.19
N VAL A 122 -22.01 -14.79 21.31
CA VAL A 122 -22.33 -14.06 22.55
C VAL A 122 -23.83 -14.16 22.90
N LEU A 123 -24.71 -14.07 21.91
CA LEU A 123 -26.17 -14.22 22.11
C LEU A 123 -26.59 -15.64 22.49
N CYS A 124 -25.86 -16.66 22.05
CA CYS A 124 -26.11 -18.05 22.42
C CYS A 124 -25.66 -18.39 23.86
N GLY A 125 -25.05 -17.43 24.58
CA GLY A 125 -24.59 -17.62 25.96
C GLY A 125 -23.25 -18.35 26.09
N GLU A 126 -22.63 -18.74 24.97
CA GLU A 126 -21.26 -19.26 24.93
C GLU A 126 -20.27 -18.12 25.20
N ARG A 127 -19.28 -18.36 26.07
CA ARG A 127 -18.27 -17.36 26.41
C ARG A 127 -17.14 -17.40 25.37
N PRO A 128 -16.83 -16.30 24.67
CA PRO A 128 -15.68 -16.25 23.78
C PRO A 128 -14.38 -16.44 24.58
N ASP A 129 -13.45 -17.21 24.01
CA ASP A 129 -12.11 -17.39 24.58
C ASP A 129 -11.09 -16.44 23.91
N GLY A 130 -9.84 -16.47 24.38
CA GLY A 130 -8.77 -15.64 23.83
C GLY A 130 -8.53 -15.89 22.33
N TYR A 131 -8.74 -17.13 21.87
CA TYR A 131 -8.66 -17.48 20.46
C TYR A 131 -9.80 -16.86 19.64
N THR A 132 -11.05 -16.88 20.13
CA THR A 132 -12.18 -16.21 19.49
C THR A 132 -11.87 -14.72 19.30
N PHE A 133 -11.40 -14.07 20.36
CA PHE A 133 -11.09 -12.65 20.33
C PHE A 133 -9.92 -12.34 19.39
N SER A 134 -8.85 -13.11 19.38
CA SER A 134 -7.71 -12.89 18.47
C SER A 134 -8.10 -13.01 17.00
N MET A 135 -8.99 -13.94 16.65
CA MET A 135 -9.53 -14.06 15.28
C MET A 135 -10.39 -12.86 14.88
N VAL A 136 -11.26 -12.40 15.79
CA VAL A 136 -12.10 -11.21 15.55
C VAL A 136 -11.25 -9.95 15.40
N LEU A 137 -10.26 -9.74 16.27
CA LEU A 137 -9.33 -8.61 16.19
C LEU A 137 -8.54 -8.63 14.88
N LYS A 138 -8.05 -9.80 14.47
CA LYS A 138 -7.37 -9.97 13.18
C LYS A 138 -8.28 -9.60 12.00
N ALA A 139 -9.55 -10.00 12.02
CA ALA A 139 -10.52 -9.61 11.00
C ALA A 139 -10.74 -8.09 10.96
N LEU A 140 -10.83 -7.43 12.12
CA LEU A 140 -11.01 -5.99 12.23
C LEU A 140 -9.77 -5.20 11.78
N SER A 141 -8.57 -5.73 12.02
CA SER A 141 -7.30 -5.14 11.61
C SER A 141 -7.23 -4.92 10.08
N CYS A 142 -7.86 -5.80 9.29
CA CYS A 142 -7.87 -5.73 7.83
C CYS A 142 -8.74 -4.59 7.25
N ARG A 143 -9.61 -3.97 8.06
CA ARG A 143 -10.59 -2.96 7.58
C ARG A 143 -10.50 -1.61 8.30
N ASN A 144 -9.52 -1.42 9.20
CA ASN A 144 -9.30 -0.17 9.94
C ASN A 144 -10.56 0.27 10.74
N TRP A 145 -11.26 -0.68 11.37
CA TRP A 145 -12.49 -0.42 12.14
C TRP A 145 -12.20 -0.15 13.62
N CYS A 146 -11.52 0.96 13.89
CA CYS A 146 -11.08 1.34 15.23
C CYS A 146 -12.21 1.33 16.28
N ARG A 147 -13.42 1.79 15.93
CA ARG A 147 -14.56 1.85 16.87
C ARG A 147 -14.97 0.46 17.35
N ILE A 148 -15.22 -0.47 16.42
CA ILE A 148 -15.60 -1.85 16.76
C ILE A 148 -14.44 -2.55 17.47
N GLY A 149 -13.20 -2.27 17.07
CA GLY A 149 -12.01 -2.77 17.77
C GLY A 149 -11.97 -2.37 19.26
N LYS A 150 -12.30 -1.13 19.59
CA LYS A 150 -12.42 -0.67 20.99
C LYS A 150 -13.56 -1.35 21.74
N GLU A 151 -14.70 -1.58 21.09
CA GLU A 151 -15.83 -2.31 21.68
C GLU A 151 -15.42 -3.76 22.02
N VAL A 152 -14.72 -4.44 21.10
CA VAL A 152 -14.19 -5.80 21.32
C VAL A 152 -13.14 -5.80 22.43
N HIS A 153 -12.22 -4.83 22.47
CA HIS A 153 -11.26 -4.71 23.57
C HIS A 153 -11.96 -4.49 24.93
N GLY A 154 -13.00 -3.65 24.98
CA GLY A 154 -13.82 -3.50 26.19
C GLY A 154 -14.52 -4.80 26.61
N GLN A 155 -14.96 -5.62 25.65
CA GLN A 155 -15.51 -6.95 25.93
C GLN A 155 -14.46 -7.93 26.45
N ILE A 156 -13.23 -7.91 25.94
CA ILE A 156 -12.12 -8.73 26.47
C ILE A 156 -11.91 -8.42 27.94
N VAL A 157 -11.79 -7.13 28.29
CA VAL A 157 -11.61 -6.68 29.68
C VAL A 157 -12.78 -7.11 30.56
N LYS A 158 -14.03 -6.99 30.07
CA LYS A 158 -15.23 -7.38 30.83
C LYS A 158 -15.39 -8.89 30.98
N SER A 159 -14.90 -9.68 30.02
CA SER A 159 -15.09 -11.13 30.00
C SER A 159 -14.10 -11.88 30.89
N CYS A 160 -13.15 -11.18 31.52
CA CYS A 160 -12.08 -11.75 32.35
C CYS A 160 -11.32 -12.89 31.66
N VAL A 161 -11.17 -12.81 30.34
CA VAL A 161 -10.38 -13.77 29.57
C VAL A 161 -8.90 -13.52 29.88
N VAL A 162 -8.13 -14.60 30.04
CA VAL A 162 -6.68 -14.51 30.19
C VAL A 162 -6.11 -13.93 28.89
N VAL A 163 -5.48 -12.76 29.00
CA VAL A 163 -4.84 -12.10 27.87
C VAL A 163 -3.44 -12.70 27.73
N ASP A 164 -3.33 -13.67 26.84
CA ASP A 164 -2.04 -14.25 26.45
C ASP A 164 -1.30 -13.33 25.44
N ASP A 165 -0.08 -13.71 25.09
CA ASP A 165 0.75 -12.94 24.15
C ASP A 165 0.11 -12.87 22.77
N VAL A 166 -0.58 -13.93 22.33
CA VAL A 166 -1.27 -13.97 21.04
C VAL A 166 -2.39 -12.93 20.98
N LEU A 167 -3.21 -12.83 22.04
CA LEU A 167 -4.28 -11.86 22.12
C LEU A 167 -3.73 -10.42 22.24
N SER A 168 -2.67 -10.23 23.02
CA SER A 168 -1.99 -8.94 23.16
C SER A 168 -1.40 -8.46 21.83
N THR A 169 -0.71 -9.34 21.10
CA THR A 169 -0.17 -9.05 19.76
C THR A 169 -1.28 -8.70 18.77
N ALA A 170 -2.43 -9.38 18.84
CA ALA A 170 -3.59 -9.04 18.01
C ALA A 170 -4.19 -7.66 18.34
N LEU A 171 -4.19 -7.26 19.61
CA LEU A 171 -4.62 -5.92 20.05
C LEU A 171 -3.64 -4.83 19.58
N VAL A 172 -2.33 -5.09 19.69
CA VAL A 172 -1.29 -4.18 19.18
C VAL A 172 -1.47 -3.97 17.67
N ASP A 173 -1.57 -5.05 16.88
CA ASP A 173 -1.75 -5.00 15.43
C ASP A 173 -3.03 -4.24 15.03
N LEU A 174 -4.15 -4.49 15.73
CA LEU A 174 -5.40 -3.77 15.54
C LEU A 174 -5.18 -2.25 15.72
N TYR A 175 -4.58 -1.82 16.82
CA TYR A 175 -4.42 -0.40 17.12
C TYR A 175 -3.41 0.29 16.21
N VAL A 176 -2.32 -0.38 15.84
CA VAL A 176 -1.35 0.10 14.84
C VAL A 176 -2.02 0.31 13.49
N LYS A 177 -2.71 -0.71 12.96
CA LYS A 177 -3.44 -0.59 11.68
C LYS A 177 -4.60 0.40 11.75
N SER A 178 -5.05 0.72 12.95
CA SER A 178 -6.08 1.74 13.19
C SER A 178 -5.56 3.19 13.26
N GLY A 179 -4.26 3.42 13.10
CA GLY A 179 -3.64 4.74 13.28
C GLY A 179 -3.73 5.25 14.73
N ARG A 180 -3.77 4.33 15.70
CA ARG A 180 -3.89 4.62 17.14
C ARG A 180 -2.69 4.08 17.90
N VAL A 181 -1.48 4.44 17.45
CA VAL A 181 -0.22 3.89 17.97
C VAL A 181 -0.05 4.12 19.48
N GLY A 182 -0.54 5.23 20.04
CA GLY A 182 -0.52 5.43 21.50
C GLY A 182 -1.33 4.42 22.31
N TYR A 183 -2.44 3.89 21.77
CA TYR A 183 -3.16 2.78 22.42
C TYR A 183 -2.40 1.46 22.25
N ALA A 184 -1.78 1.25 21.08
CA ALA A 184 -0.94 0.08 20.84
C ALA A 184 0.25 0.04 21.82
N ARG A 185 0.93 1.18 22.04
CA ARG A 185 2.03 1.31 23.00
C ARG A 185 1.62 0.89 24.40
N ARG A 186 0.45 1.35 24.88
CA ARG A 186 -0.05 0.96 26.19
C ARG A 186 -0.22 -0.55 26.31
N VAL A 187 -0.85 -1.18 25.32
CA VAL A 187 -1.01 -2.65 25.30
C VAL A 187 0.36 -3.33 25.30
N PHE A 188 1.27 -2.87 24.44
CA PHE A 188 2.64 -3.38 24.32
C PHE A 188 3.43 -3.27 25.64
N ASP A 189 3.28 -2.18 26.38
CA ASP A 189 3.93 -1.99 27.69
C ASP A 189 3.47 -3.01 28.74
N PHE A 190 2.17 -3.34 28.74
CA PHE A 190 1.60 -4.32 29.65
C PHE A 190 1.94 -5.78 29.32
N MET A 191 2.48 -6.06 28.13
CA MET A 191 2.90 -7.42 27.75
C MET A 191 4.10 -7.86 28.60
N MET A 192 4.01 -9.06 29.19
CA MET A 192 5.10 -9.67 29.95
C MET A 192 6.25 -10.02 29.02
N ASP A 193 5.96 -10.74 27.92
CA ASP A 193 6.92 -11.09 26.88
C ASP A 193 6.58 -10.35 25.58
N LYS A 194 7.54 -9.55 25.10
CA LYS A 194 7.42 -8.80 23.85
C LYS A 194 8.11 -9.59 22.76
N ASP A 195 7.32 -10.41 22.06
CA ASP A 195 7.82 -11.18 20.92
C ASP A 195 8.20 -10.26 19.74
N VAL A 196 8.91 -10.85 18.77
CA VAL A 196 9.33 -10.12 17.56
C VAL A 196 8.13 -9.65 16.73
N VAL A 197 6.98 -10.32 16.83
CA VAL A 197 5.78 -10.03 16.04
C VAL A 197 5.13 -8.73 16.51
N CYS A 198 4.88 -8.57 17.81
CA CYS A 198 4.31 -7.34 18.36
C CYS A 198 5.29 -6.16 18.20
N SER A 199 6.59 -6.41 18.37
CA SER A 199 7.65 -5.40 18.18
C SER A 199 7.70 -4.90 16.73
N THR A 200 7.63 -5.81 15.76
CA THR A 200 7.53 -5.48 14.32
C THR A 200 6.29 -4.63 14.02
N SER A 201 5.13 -5.00 14.59
CA SER A 201 3.90 -4.21 14.44
C SER A 201 4.05 -2.81 15.03
N MET A 202 4.64 -2.67 16.22
CA MET A 202 4.90 -1.36 16.84
C MET A 202 5.84 -0.50 15.99
N ILE A 203 6.96 -1.05 15.54
CA ILE A 203 7.92 -0.38 14.65
C ILE A 203 7.23 0.12 13.38
N SER A 204 6.48 -0.76 12.71
CA SER A 204 5.75 -0.39 11.48
C SER A 204 4.72 0.72 11.71
N GLY A 205 4.12 0.76 12.90
CA GLY A 205 3.20 1.81 13.31
C GLY A 205 3.90 3.14 13.55
N TYR A 206 4.96 3.14 14.33
CA TYR A 206 5.75 4.33 14.63
C TYR A 206 6.39 4.94 13.37
N MET A 207 6.98 4.11 12.51
CA MET A 207 7.53 4.54 11.23
C MET A 207 6.48 5.18 10.31
N ARG A 208 5.21 4.75 10.38
CA ARG A 208 4.12 5.33 9.59
C ARG A 208 3.67 6.70 10.10
N GLU A 209 3.66 6.89 11.41
CA GLU A 209 3.32 8.17 12.05
C GLU A 209 4.50 9.16 12.05
N GLY A 210 5.70 8.72 11.64
CA GLY A 210 6.91 9.54 11.63
C GLY A 210 7.64 9.62 12.99
N CYS A 211 7.23 8.83 13.98
CA CYS A 211 7.87 8.71 15.29
C CYS A 211 9.09 7.78 15.21
N VAL A 212 10.15 8.23 14.53
CA VAL A 212 11.31 7.38 14.21
C VAL A 212 12.05 6.92 15.47
N GLU A 213 12.19 7.80 16.46
CA GLU A 213 12.92 7.54 17.71
C GLU A 213 12.23 6.44 18.54
N ASP A 214 10.90 6.46 18.61
CA ASP A 214 10.13 5.42 19.29
C ASP A 214 10.29 4.05 18.59
N ALA A 215 10.39 4.05 17.26
CA ALA A 215 10.63 2.83 16.49
C ALA A 215 12.04 2.27 16.77
N GLU A 216 13.05 3.13 16.83
CA GLU A 216 14.44 2.79 17.20
C GLU A 216 14.49 2.19 18.60
N GLU A 217 13.82 2.80 19.58
CA GLU A 217 13.75 2.28 20.96
C GLU A 217 13.17 0.86 21.00
N VAL A 218 12.06 0.62 20.29
CA VAL A 218 11.42 -0.71 20.24
C VAL A 218 12.35 -1.72 19.53
N PHE A 219 13.00 -1.31 18.45
CA PHE A 219 13.94 -2.16 17.72
C PHE A 219 15.13 -2.57 18.60
N GLU A 220 15.76 -1.63 19.30
CA GLU A 220 16.88 -1.91 20.20
C GLU A 220 16.49 -2.88 21.31
N LYS A 221 15.34 -2.66 21.95
CA LYS A 221 14.80 -3.51 23.02
C LYS A 221 14.29 -4.88 22.55
N THR A 222 14.11 -5.08 21.26
CA THR A 222 13.72 -6.39 20.71
C THR A 222 14.88 -7.38 20.90
N GLY A 223 14.68 -8.43 21.70
CA GLY A 223 15.71 -9.44 21.99
C GLY A 223 16.10 -10.25 20.76
N GLU A 224 15.34 -11.31 20.45
CA GLU A 224 15.55 -12.13 19.26
C GLU A 224 15.02 -11.41 18.02
N LYS A 225 15.92 -10.77 17.28
CA LYS A 225 15.60 -10.12 16.00
C LYS A 225 15.58 -11.17 14.88
N ASP A 226 14.66 -11.00 13.95
CA ASP A 226 14.57 -11.78 12.72
C ASP A 226 14.59 -10.89 11.46
N VAL A 227 14.56 -11.50 10.28
CA VAL A 227 14.52 -10.76 9.01
C VAL A 227 13.31 -9.80 8.93
N VAL A 228 12.20 -10.11 9.60
CA VAL A 228 10.96 -9.33 9.52
C VAL A 228 11.12 -8.00 10.26
N VAL A 229 11.72 -8.01 11.46
CA VAL A 229 11.93 -6.78 12.23
C VAL A 229 12.96 -5.84 11.57
N PHE A 230 14.02 -6.39 10.97
CA PHE A 230 14.96 -5.60 10.15
C PHE A 230 14.26 -4.97 8.94
N ASN A 231 13.44 -5.75 8.22
CA ASN A 231 12.69 -5.24 7.08
C ASN A 231 11.72 -4.11 7.46
N ALA A 232 11.07 -4.18 8.63
CA ALA A 232 10.20 -3.12 9.11
C ALA A 232 10.97 -1.79 9.32
N MET A 233 12.20 -1.87 9.87
CA MET A 233 13.06 -0.69 10.01
C MET A 233 13.53 -0.16 8.65
N ILE A 234 14.05 -1.02 7.77
CA ILE A 234 14.54 -0.62 6.44
C ILE A 234 13.40 0.00 5.62
N GLU A 235 12.21 -0.59 5.62
CA GLU A 235 11.04 -0.05 4.93
C GLU A 235 10.57 1.29 5.51
N GLY A 236 10.63 1.45 6.84
CA GLY A 236 10.32 2.70 7.51
C GLY A 236 11.24 3.83 7.08
N TYR A 237 12.55 3.59 7.12
CA TYR A 237 13.58 4.55 6.71
C TYR A 237 13.63 4.80 5.21
N SER A 238 13.26 3.83 4.35
CA SER A 238 13.35 3.99 2.90
C SER A 238 12.30 4.93 2.30
N LYS A 239 11.48 5.60 3.11
CA LYS A 239 10.35 6.44 2.66
C LYS A 239 10.69 7.92 2.55
N LEU A 240 11.71 8.39 3.27
CA LEU A 240 12.09 9.80 3.35
C LEU A 240 13.58 9.95 3.07
N VAL A 241 13.97 11.06 2.43
CA VAL A 241 15.36 11.31 2.07
C VAL A 241 16.23 11.46 3.31
N GLU A 242 15.70 12.11 4.34
CA GLU A 242 16.37 12.39 5.61
C GLU A 242 16.75 11.11 6.37
N THR A 243 15.96 10.04 6.20
CA THR A 243 16.15 8.78 6.92
C THR A 243 16.67 7.64 6.04
N ALA A 244 16.67 7.78 4.71
CA ALA A 244 17.09 6.73 3.79
C ALA A 244 18.53 6.23 4.04
N LYS A 245 19.43 7.08 4.56
CA LYS A 245 20.78 6.67 4.96
C LYS A 245 20.76 5.63 6.08
N LYS A 246 19.88 5.79 7.09
CA LYS A 246 19.69 4.81 8.16
C LYS A 246 19.16 3.47 7.62
N ALA A 247 18.37 3.47 6.54
CA ALA A 247 17.96 2.23 5.88
C ALA A 247 19.17 1.42 5.37
N VAL A 248 20.18 2.09 4.81
CA VAL A 248 21.44 1.46 4.37
C VAL A 248 22.24 0.93 5.56
N GLU A 249 22.32 1.70 6.65
CA GLU A 249 23.03 1.28 7.88
C GLU A 249 22.39 0.03 8.50
N VAL A 250 21.05 0.00 8.61
CA VAL A 250 20.32 -1.17 9.11
C VAL A 250 20.49 -2.37 8.17
N TYR A 251 20.45 -2.17 6.85
CA TYR A 251 20.71 -3.23 5.87
C TYR A 251 22.11 -3.85 6.02
N ILE A 252 23.15 -3.02 6.20
CA ILE A 252 24.52 -3.50 6.45
C ILE A 252 24.58 -4.26 7.78
N SER A 253 23.93 -3.75 8.83
CA SER A 253 23.90 -4.41 10.14
C SER A 253 23.23 -5.79 10.07
N MET A 254 22.13 -5.92 9.32
CA MET A 254 21.42 -7.17 9.07
C MET A 254 22.36 -8.21 8.46
N GLN A 255 23.16 -7.81 7.46
CA GLN A 255 24.12 -8.71 6.79
C GLN A 255 25.28 -9.12 7.68
N ARG A 256 25.79 -8.20 8.50
CA ARG A 256 26.86 -8.49 9.49
C ARG A 256 26.43 -9.48 10.56
N LEU A 257 25.13 -9.58 10.81
CA LEU A 257 24.52 -10.54 11.73
C LEU A 257 24.05 -11.82 10.99
N ASP A 258 24.53 -12.07 9.78
CA ASP A 258 24.24 -13.25 8.94
C ASP A 258 22.75 -13.43 8.54
N PHE A 259 21.92 -12.39 8.70
CA PHE A 259 20.56 -12.40 8.18
C PHE A 259 20.56 -12.19 6.67
N LYS A 260 19.91 -13.11 5.94
CA LYS A 260 19.83 -13.05 4.48
C LYS A 260 18.74 -12.07 4.04
N PRO A 261 19.06 -11.08 3.19
CA PRO A 261 18.06 -10.21 2.57
C PRO A 261 17.04 -11.03 1.78
N ASN A 262 15.76 -10.67 1.91
CA ASN A 262 14.69 -11.22 1.09
C ASN A 262 14.18 -10.17 0.09
N MET A 263 13.17 -10.54 -0.70
CA MET A 263 12.59 -9.65 -1.71
C MET A 263 12.10 -8.31 -1.14
N SER A 264 11.56 -8.30 0.09
CA SER A 264 11.11 -7.07 0.75
C SER A 264 12.31 -6.19 1.13
N THR A 265 13.38 -6.80 1.63
CA THR A 265 14.64 -6.10 1.94
C THR A 265 15.18 -5.39 0.70
N PHE A 266 15.28 -6.12 -0.43
CA PHE A 266 15.77 -5.57 -1.70
C PHE A 266 14.89 -4.44 -2.23
N ALA A 267 13.56 -4.57 -2.16
CA ALA A 267 12.66 -3.50 -2.59
C ALA A 267 12.91 -2.20 -1.80
N SER A 268 12.99 -2.30 -0.46
CA SER A 268 13.18 -1.13 0.40
C SER A 268 14.56 -0.49 0.23
N ILE A 269 15.63 -1.29 0.16
CA ILE A 269 16.99 -0.73 0.02
C ILE A 269 17.23 -0.12 -1.38
N ILE A 270 16.67 -0.70 -2.45
CA ILE A 270 16.72 -0.10 -3.79
C ILE A 270 15.96 1.24 -3.79
N GLY A 271 14.79 1.29 -3.13
CA GLY A 271 14.03 2.53 -2.92
C GLY A 271 14.83 3.59 -2.14
N ALA A 272 15.53 3.20 -1.09
CA ALA A 272 16.41 4.11 -0.34
C ALA A 272 17.56 4.64 -1.22
N CYS A 273 18.20 3.80 -2.04
CA CYS A 273 19.25 4.23 -2.96
C CYS A 273 18.71 5.21 -4.02
N SER A 274 17.49 4.96 -4.51
CA SER A 274 16.76 5.84 -5.45
C SER A 274 16.50 7.23 -4.84
N LEU A 275 16.12 7.31 -3.56
CA LEU A 275 15.92 8.57 -2.84
C LEU A 275 17.22 9.34 -2.56
N LEU A 276 18.31 8.63 -2.27
CA LEU A 276 19.62 9.23 -1.97
C LEU A 276 20.44 9.57 -3.21
N SER A 277 19.99 9.16 -4.41
CA SER A 277 20.80 9.15 -5.63
C SER A 277 22.16 8.45 -5.43
N ALA A 278 22.21 7.42 -4.58
CA ALA A 278 23.43 6.71 -4.19
C ALA A 278 23.72 5.53 -5.12
N PHE A 279 24.29 5.81 -6.30
CA PHE A 279 24.43 4.81 -7.36
C PHE A 279 25.39 3.66 -6.97
N GLU A 280 26.49 3.94 -6.26
CA GLU A 280 27.50 2.94 -5.90
C GLU A 280 26.92 1.89 -4.97
N VAL A 281 26.13 2.33 -3.98
CA VAL A 281 25.39 1.44 -3.08
C VAL A 281 24.35 0.65 -3.87
N GLY A 282 23.58 1.33 -4.74
CA GLY A 282 22.60 0.69 -5.61
C GLY A 282 23.19 -0.41 -6.50
N GLN A 283 24.39 -0.19 -7.05
CA GLN A 283 25.11 -1.16 -7.88
C GLN A 283 25.57 -2.37 -7.07
N GLN A 284 26.07 -2.17 -5.85
CA GLN A 284 26.42 -3.27 -4.94
C GLN A 284 25.18 -4.11 -4.57
N VAL A 285 24.07 -3.44 -4.24
CA VAL A 285 22.78 -4.07 -3.95
C VAL A 285 22.29 -4.88 -5.16
N GLN A 286 22.38 -4.34 -6.38
CA GLN A 286 22.07 -5.10 -7.60
C GLN A 286 22.97 -6.34 -7.71
N GLY A 287 24.27 -6.20 -7.53
CA GLY A 287 25.22 -7.32 -7.59
C GLY A 287 24.88 -8.44 -6.61
N GLN A 288 24.33 -8.10 -5.44
CA GLN A 288 23.81 -9.08 -4.49
C GLN A 288 22.49 -9.69 -4.93
N LEU A 289 21.53 -8.87 -5.39
CA LEU A 289 20.22 -9.29 -5.89
C LEU A 289 20.36 -10.29 -7.05
N MET A 290 21.30 -10.08 -7.97
CA MET A 290 21.55 -10.96 -9.12
C MET A 290 22.00 -12.38 -8.73
N LYS A 291 22.45 -12.57 -7.48
CA LYS A 291 22.86 -13.88 -6.94
C LYS A 291 21.71 -14.62 -6.24
N THR A 292 20.49 -14.07 -6.29
CA THR A 292 19.30 -14.64 -5.65
C THR A 292 18.28 -15.12 -6.67
N GLU A 293 17.28 -15.87 -6.22
CA GLU A 293 16.14 -16.28 -7.05
C GLU A 293 15.28 -15.10 -7.55
N PHE A 294 15.43 -13.92 -6.95
CA PHE A 294 14.65 -12.73 -7.28
C PHE A 294 15.23 -11.92 -8.45
N ALA A 295 16.38 -12.32 -9.02
CA ALA A 295 17.11 -11.57 -10.04
C ALA A 295 16.24 -11.19 -11.27
N ASN A 296 15.35 -12.08 -11.71
CA ASN A 296 14.45 -11.86 -12.84
C ASN A 296 13.02 -11.49 -12.41
N ASN A 297 12.84 -11.02 -11.16
CA ASN A 297 11.54 -10.62 -10.69
C ASN A 297 11.19 -9.24 -11.24
N ILE A 298 10.07 -9.13 -11.94
CA ILE A 298 9.61 -7.89 -12.59
C ILE A 298 9.57 -6.70 -11.62
N LYS A 299 9.26 -6.90 -10.33
CA LYS A 299 9.23 -5.82 -9.33
C LYS A 299 10.63 -5.33 -9.00
N MET A 300 11.60 -6.24 -8.90
CA MET A 300 13.00 -5.89 -8.61
C MET A 300 13.65 -5.19 -9.80
N GLU A 301 13.48 -5.73 -11.01
CA GLU A 301 14.01 -5.10 -12.24
C GLU A 301 13.40 -3.71 -12.45
N SER A 302 12.09 -3.58 -12.22
CA SER A 302 11.37 -2.30 -12.25
C SER A 302 11.95 -1.29 -11.25
N ALA A 303 12.24 -1.72 -10.02
CA ALA A 303 12.83 -0.86 -8.99
C ALA A 303 14.27 -0.43 -9.34
N LEU A 304 15.06 -1.32 -9.96
CA LEU A 304 16.41 -1.00 -10.44
C LEU A 304 16.38 0.05 -11.56
N VAL A 305 15.42 -0.06 -12.48
CA VAL A 305 15.22 0.94 -13.55
C VAL A 305 14.95 2.33 -12.94
N ASP A 306 14.01 2.43 -11.99
CA ASP A 306 13.71 3.68 -11.28
C ASP A 306 14.94 4.23 -10.52
N MET A 307 15.66 3.36 -9.83
CA MET A 307 16.86 3.74 -9.06
C MET A 307 17.94 4.31 -9.97
N TYR A 308 18.32 3.62 -11.04
CA TYR A 308 19.35 4.12 -11.96
C TYR A 308 18.92 5.42 -12.65
N ALA A 309 17.65 5.53 -13.07
CA ALA A 309 17.13 6.73 -13.70
C ALA A 309 17.23 7.97 -12.77
N LYS A 310 16.89 7.81 -11.47
CA LYS A 310 16.99 8.87 -10.46
C LYS A 310 18.41 9.14 -9.97
N CYS A 311 19.33 8.18 -10.13
CA CYS A 311 20.76 8.40 -9.92
C CYS A 311 21.44 9.10 -11.11
N GLY A 312 20.69 9.49 -12.15
CA GLY A 312 21.24 10.10 -13.36
C GLY A 312 21.95 9.13 -14.31
N ARG A 313 21.88 7.83 -14.03
CA ARG A 313 22.53 6.76 -14.80
C ARG A 313 21.55 6.18 -15.82
N ILE A 314 21.09 7.04 -16.73
CA ILE A 314 19.99 6.71 -17.66
C ILE A 314 20.34 5.55 -18.60
N GLU A 315 21.61 5.41 -19.01
CA GLU A 315 22.07 4.31 -19.85
C GLU A 315 22.02 2.95 -19.12
N ASP A 316 22.37 2.92 -17.83
CA ASP A 316 22.27 1.72 -17.01
C ASP A 316 20.80 1.36 -16.78
N ALA A 317 19.94 2.35 -16.52
CA ALA A 317 18.50 2.16 -16.45
C ALA A 317 17.95 1.56 -17.76
N ARG A 318 18.39 2.09 -18.91
CA ARG A 318 18.01 1.59 -20.24
C ARG A 318 18.50 0.18 -20.49
N ALA A 319 19.71 -0.16 -20.05
CA ALA A 319 20.26 -1.52 -20.16
C ALA A 319 19.43 -2.53 -19.37
N VAL A 320 19.11 -2.22 -18.09
CA VAL A 320 18.22 -3.07 -17.27
C VAL A 320 16.86 -3.18 -17.94
N PHE A 321 16.26 -2.06 -18.34
CA PHE A 321 14.95 -2.03 -18.99
C PHE A 321 14.94 -2.91 -20.26
N ASN A 322 15.91 -2.77 -21.15
CA ASN A 322 16.00 -3.58 -22.37
C ASN A 322 16.14 -5.08 -22.05
N GLY A 323 16.88 -5.43 -21.00
CA GLY A 323 17.05 -6.82 -20.53
C GLY A 323 15.80 -7.48 -19.93
N MET A 324 14.82 -6.68 -19.45
CA MET A 324 13.59 -7.21 -18.87
C MET A 324 12.77 -8.04 -19.88
N LYS A 325 12.49 -9.30 -19.56
CA LYS A 325 11.64 -10.20 -20.37
C LYS A 325 10.19 -9.72 -20.44
N VAL A 326 9.67 -9.21 -19.33
CA VAL A 326 8.31 -8.67 -19.21
C VAL A 326 8.42 -7.29 -18.57
N LYS A 327 7.83 -6.29 -19.23
CA LYS A 327 7.80 -4.90 -18.76
C LYS A 327 6.38 -4.56 -18.32
N ASN A 328 6.26 -3.91 -17.17
CA ASN A 328 4.97 -3.43 -16.66
C ASN A 328 4.87 -1.91 -16.79
N VAL A 329 3.70 -1.35 -16.46
CA VAL A 329 3.45 0.10 -16.51
C VAL A 329 4.48 0.89 -15.69
N PHE A 330 4.99 0.33 -14.58
CA PHE A 330 5.96 0.98 -13.71
C PHE A 330 7.34 1.10 -14.37
N SER A 331 7.86 0.02 -14.96
CA SER A 331 9.15 0.05 -15.68
C SER A 331 9.15 1.03 -16.85
N TRP A 332 8.02 1.11 -17.59
CA TRP A 332 7.86 2.08 -18.68
C TRP A 332 7.80 3.51 -18.15
N THR A 333 6.98 3.74 -17.12
CA THR A 333 6.87 5.06 -16.48
C THR A 333 8.21 5.53 -15.93
N SER A 334 8.98 4.65 -15.29
CA SER A 334 10.30 4.97 -14.72
C SER A 334 11.30 5.38 -15.81
N MET A 335 11.30 4.71 -16.98
CA MET A 335 12.15 5.13 -18.10
C MET A 335 11.70 6.45 -18.72
N ILE A 336 10.39 6.65 -18.93
CA ILE A 336 9.85 7.89 -19.51
C ILE A 336 10.16 9.09 -18.60
N ASP A 337 9.93 8.93 -17.29
CA ASP A 337 10.27 9.92 -16.27
C ASP A 337 11.78 10.17 -16.21
N GLY A 338 12.58 9.10 -16.26
CA GLY A 338 14.04 9.15 -16.27
C GLY A 338 14.59 10.00 -17.41
N TYR A 339 14.21 9.72 -18.66
CA TYR A 339 14.67 10.52 -19.80
C TYR A 339 14.17 11.97 -19.72
N GLY A 340 12.92 12.19 -19.30
CA GLY A 340 12.35 13.54 -19.14
C GLY A 340 13.08 14.41 -18.11
N LYS A 341 13.63 13.79 -17.04
CA LYS A 341 14.40 14.48 -15.99
C LYS A 341 15.89 14.60 -16.29
N ASN A 342 16.45 13.69 -17.09
CA ASN A 342 17.86 13.71 -17.48
C ASN A 342 18.14 14.54 -18.76
N GLY A 343 17.14 15.26 -19.28
CA GLY A 343 17.33 16.22 -20.36
C GLY A 343 17.06 15.68 -21.77
N ASP A 344 16.49 14.48 -21.90
CA ASP A 344 16.22 13.81 -23.19
C ASP A 344 14.71 13.61 -23.42
N PRO A 345 13.92 14.68 -23.56
CA PRO A 345 12.47 14.57 -23.68
C PRO A 345 12.03 13.88 -24.98
N SER A 346 12.86 13.86 -26.03
CA SER A 346 12.58 13.13 -27.28
C SER A 346 12.48 11.62 -27.04
N GLU A 347 13.44 11.04 -26.32
CA GLU A 347 13.43 9.61 -25.96
C GLU A 347 12.25 9.28 -25.04
N ALA A 348 11.94 10.16 -24.08
CA ALA A 348 10.78 10.00 -23.21
C ALA A 348 9.46 9.89 -24.00
N LEU A 349 9.26 10.76 -24.99
CA LEU A 349 8.07 10.77 -25.82
C LEU A 349 8.04 9.63 -26.84
N GLU A 350 9.20 9.20 -27.37
CA GLU A 350 9.28 7.99 -28.19
C GLU A 350 8.84 6.76 -27.38
N LEU A 351 9.38 6.60 -26.17
CA LEU A 351 9.03 5.48 -25.29
C LEU A 351 7.54 5.50 -24.91
N PHE A 352 6.98 6.67 -24.64
CA PHE A 352 5.54 6.83 -24.42
C PHE A 352 4.74 6.35 -25.64
N GLY A 353 5.11 6.78 -26.84
CA GLY A 353 4.48 6.31 -28.08
C GLY A 353 4.62 4.80 -28.30
N ARG A 354 5.80 4.22 -28.03
CA ARG A 354 6.05 2.77 -28.16
C ARG A 354 5.25 1.95 -27.15
N MET A 355 5.16 2.42 -25.90
CA MET A 355 4.34 1.81 -24.85
C MET A 355 2.88 1.65 -25.31
N GLN A 356 2.32 2.69 -25.93
CA GLN A 356 0.94 2.72 -26.41
C GLN A 356 0.75 1.93 -27.72
N ASN A 357 1.62 2.16 -28.71
CA ASN A 357 1.37 1.73 -30.09
C ASN A 357 1.93 0.33 -30.39
N VAL A 358 3.06 -0.02 -29.80
CA VAL A 358 3.76 -1.28 -30.06
C VAL A 358 3.41 -2.31 -29.00
N TYR A 359 3.59 -1.95 -27.73
CA TYR A 359 3.42 -2.88 -26.61
C TYR A 359 2.00 -2.95 -26.05
N ARG A 360 1.12 -2.01 -26.45
CA ARG A 360 -0.27 -1.94 -25.99
C ARG A 360 -0.40 -1.92 -24.47
N ILE A 361 0.57 -1.33 -23.77
CA ILE A 361 0.55 -1.20 -22.31
C ILE A 361 -0.19 0.09 -21.98
N ARG A 362 -1.25 -0.02 -21.20
CA ARG A 362 -2.08 1.13 -20.80
C ARG A 362 -1.29 2.07 -19.88
N PRO A 363 -1.08 3.35 -20.26
CA PRO A 363 -0.51 4.37 -19.37
C PRO A 363 -1.38 4.60 -18.14
N ASN A 364 -0.75 5.00 -17.03
CA ASN A 364 -1.46 5.45 -15.83
C ASN A 364 -1.26 6.96 -15.63
N HIS A 365 -1.82 7.52 -14.55
CA HIS A 365 -1.72 8.96 -14.25
C HIS A 365 -0.26 9.43 -14.19
N VAL A 366 0.62 8.65 -13.55
CA VAL A 366 2.04 8.99 -13.43
C VAL A 366 2.73 8.96 -14.80
N THR A 367 2.39 8.00 -15.66
CA THR A 367 2.93 7.95 -17.04
C THR A 367 2.58 9.21 -17.84
N PHE A 368 1.32 9.66 -17.75
CA PHE A 368 0.88 10.90 -18.40
C PHE A 368 1.59 12.12 -17.83
N LEU A 369 1.71 12.20 -16.51
CA LEU A 369 2.43 13.28 -15.83
C LEU A 369 3.90 13.37 -16.30
N SER A 370 4.61 12.24 -16.40
CA SER A 370 5.99 12.20 -16.88
C SER A 370 6.11 12.62 -18.36
N ALA A 371 5.19 12.19 -19.22
CA ALA A 371 5.18 12.59 -20.63
C ALA A 371 4.86 14.10 -20.81
N LEU A 372 3.92 14.64 -20.03
CA LEU A 372 3.60 16.07 -20.02
C LEU A 372 4.78 16.91 -19.51
N SER A 373 5.46 16.44 -18.46
CA SER A 373 6.66 17.11 -17.93
C SER A 373 7.79 17.13 -18.96
N ALA A 374 7.99 16.03 -19.70
CA ALA A 374 8.95 15.99 -20.81
C ALA A 374 8.60 17.01 -21.91
N CYS A 375 7.32 17.15 -22.28
CA CYS A 375 6.87 18.22 -23.18
C CYS A 375 7.19 19.62 -22.62
N GLY A 376 6.99 19.82 -21.31
CA GLY A 376 7.31 21.05 -20.58
C GLY A 376 8.78 21.45 -20.73
N HIS A 377 9.69 20.52 -20.45
CA HIS A 377 11.14 20.75 -20.58
C HIS A 377 11.57 20.95 -22.04
N ALA A 378 10.89 20.32 -23.00
CA ALA A 378 11.18 20.45 -24.43
C ALA A 378 10.53 21.68 -25.10
N GLY A 379 9.63 22.39 -24.40
CA GLY A 379 8.81 23.45 -25.00
C GLY A 379 7.81 22.96 -26.05
N LEU A 380 7.45 21.67 -26.06
CA LEU A 380 6.57 21.06 -27.05
C LEU A 380 5.09 21.26 -26.71
N VAL A 381 4.61 22.52 -26.80
CA VAL A 381 3.25 22.92 -26.38
C VAL A 381 2.16 22.09 -27.06
N SER A 382 2.20 21.98 -28.39
CA SER A 382 1.16 21.26 -29.14
C SER A 382 1.11 19.78 -28.76
N LYS A 383 2.28 19.16 -28.51
CA LYS A 383 2.34 17.74 -28.11
C LYS A 383 1.84 17.54 -26.68
N GLY A 384 2.16 18.47 -25.77
CA GLY A 384 1.62 18.42 -24.41
C GLY A 384 0.10 18.56 -24.37
N GLN A 385 -0.47 19.46 -25.17
CA GLN A 385 -1.92 19.60 -25.33
C GLN A 385 -2.56 18.29 -25.84
N GLU A 386 -2.01 17.70 -26.90
CA GLU A 386 -2.46 16.40 -27.43
C GLU A 386 -2.45 15.31 -26.34
N ILE A 387 -1.33 15.17 -25.61
CA ILE A 387 -1.16 14.17 -24.55
C ILE A 387 -2.16 14.38 -23.41
N PHE A 388 -2.45 15.64 -23.05
CA PHE A 388 -3.43 15.97 -22.03
C PHE A 388 -4.85 15.58 -22.46
N GLU A 389 -5.22 15.83 -23.71
CA GLU A 389 -6.54 15.50 -24.25
C GLU A 389 -6.77 13.99 -24.39
N ILE A 390 -5.76 13.23 -24.87
CA ILE A 390 -5.92 11.78 -25.05
C ILE A 390 -6.15 11.05 -23.72
N MET A 391 -5.68 11.61 -22.59
CA MET A 391 -5.83 11.03 -21.26
C MET A 391 -7.31 10.79 -20.92
N GLU A 392 -8.17 11.77 -21.19
CA GLU A 392 -9.61 11.63 -21.00
C GLU A 392 -10.27 10.93 -22.20
N ARG A 393 -9.95 11.36 -23.43
CA ARG A 393 -10.60 10.88 -24.66
C ARG A 393 -10.40 9.39 -24.92
N ASP A 394 -9.17 8.90 -24.80
CA ASP A 394 -8.79 7.55 -25.24
C ASP A 394 -8.66 6.59 -24.05
N TYR A 395 -8.41 7.10 -22.83
CA TYR A 395 -8.18 6.29 -21.64
C TYR A 395 -9.23 6.45 -20.54
N ALA A 396 -10.20 7.37 -20.69
CA ALA A 396 -11.21 7.68 -19.69
C ALA A 396 -10.61 7.99 -18.30
N MET A 397 -9.44 8.63 -18.28
CA MET A 397 -8.73 9.04 -17.08
C MET A 397 -8.91 10.54 -16.89
N LYS A 398 -9.53 10.94 -15.77
CA LYS A 398 -9.65 12.36 -15.45
C LYS A 398 -8.30 12.94 -15.03
N PRO A 399 -7.88 14.10 -15.55
CA PRO A 399 -6.66 14.75 -15.09
C PRO A 399 -6.72 15.09 -13.60
N HIS A 400 -5.66 14.78 -12.86
CA HIS A 400 -5.47 15.25 -11.48
C HIS A 400 -4.75 16.61 -11.48
N MET A 401 -4.73 17.29 -10.32
CA MET A 401 -4.13 18.62 -10.15
C MET A 401 -2.69 18.72 -10.65
N GLU A 402 -1.89 17.65 -10.52
CA GLU A 402 -0.50 17.62 -10.99
C GLU A 402 -0.41 17.75 -12.52
N HIS A 403 -1.36 17.17 -13.25
CA HIS A 403 -1.40 17.27 -14.72
C HIS A 403 -1.77 18.69 -15.16
N TYR A 404 -2.71 19.33 -14.47
CA TYR A 404 -3.04 20.74 -14.72
C TYR A 404 -1.84 21.65 -14.43
N ALA A 405 -1.13 21.41 -13.32
CA ALA A 405 0.08 22.18 -12.98
C ALA A 405 1.16 22.03 -14.07
N CYS A 406 1.38 20.83 -14.60
CA CYS A 406 2.29 20.61 -15.73
C CYS A 406 1.85 21.34 -17.01
N MET A 407 0.56 21.37 -17.32
CA MET A 407 0.05 22.12 -18.48
C MET A 407 0.25 23.63 -18.33
N VAL A 408 0.03 24.15 -17.13
CA VAL A 408 0.27 25.57 -16.81
C VAL A 408 1.75 25.90 -16.91
N ASP A 409 2.63 25.06 -16.37
CA ASP A 409 4.10 25.22 -16.50
C ASP A 409 4.55 25.16 -17.97
N LEU A 410 4.02 24.23 -18.77
CA LEU A 410 4.30 24.11 -20.21
C LEU A 410 3.89 25.38 -20.98
N LEU A 411 2.66 25.85 -20.81
CA LEU A 411 2.16 27.07 -21.47
C LEU A 411 2.93 28.31 -20.97
N GLY A 412 3.19 28.35 -19.68
CA GLY A 412 3.89 29.42 -19.01
C GLY A 412 5.32 29.58 -19.50
N ARG A 413 6.11 28.49 -19.56
CA ARG A 413 7.48 28.48 -20.12
C ARG A 413 7.54 28.87 -21.60
N ALA A 414 6.47 28.60 -22.35
CA ALA A 414 6.36 28.99 -23.74
C ALA A 414 5.98 30.48 -23.92
N GLY A 415 5.85 31.26 -22.83
CA GLY A 415 5.46 32.67 -22.86
C GLY A 415 3.96 32.90 -23.07
N LYS A 416 3.13 31.84 -23.08
CA LYS A 416 1.68 31.92 -23.34
C LYS A 416 0.90 32.17 -22.05
N LEU A 417 1.27 33.21 -21.30
CA LEU A 417 0.72 33.48 -19.95
C LEU A 417 -0.80 33.67 -19.94
N ASN A 418 -1.36 34.37 -20.93
CA ASN A 418 -2.81 34.56 -21.04
C ASN A 418 -3.55 33.23 -21.30
N GLU A 419 -2.99 32.35 -22.14
CA GLU A 419 -3.54 31.00 -22.36
C GLU A 419 -3.44 30.16 -21.08
N ALA A 420 -2.33 30.27 -20.34
CA ALA A 420 -2.14 29.58 -19.07
C ALA A 420 -3.16 30.04 -18.01
N LEU A 421 -3.40 31.35 -17.87
CA LEU A 421 -4.42 31.87 -16.95
C LEU A 421 -5.83 31.45 -17.37
N SER A 422 -6.15 31.53 -18.66
CA SER A 422 -7.42 31.04 -19.21
C SER A 422 -7.63 29.57 -18.87
N PHE A 423 -6.59 28.74 -19.04
CA PHE A 423 -6.62 27.32 -18.73
C PHE A 423 -6.91 27.08 -17.24
N VAL A 424 -6.23 27.78 -16.33
CA VAL A 424 -6.49 27.73 -14.88
C VAL A 424 -7.95 28.06 -14.55
N MET A 425 -8.50 29.10 -15.16
CA MET A 425 -9.89 29.54 -14.92
C MET A 425 -10.92 28.56 -15.50
N SER A 426 -10.55 27.77 -16.51
CA SER A 426 -11.42 26.77 -17.14
C SER A 426 -11.43 25.41 -16.42
N MET A 427 -10.64 25.24 -15.36
CA MET A 427 -10.54 23.97 -14.65
C MET A 427 -11.88 23.54 -14.03
N PRO A 428 -12.22 22.24 -14.06
CA PRO A 428 -13.48 21.74 -13.51
C PRO A 428 -13.54 21.80 -11.98
N GLU A 429 -12.37 21.74 -11.34
CA GLU A 429 -12.20 21.82 -9.89
C GLU A 429 -11.33 23.03 -9.52
N LYS A 430 -11.49 23.53 -8.29
CA LYS A 430 -10.72 24.69 -7.84
C LYS A 430 -9.22 24.39 -7.86
N PRO A 431 -8.39 25.28 -8.47
CA PRO A 431 -6.96 25.05 -8.54
C PRO A 431 -6.32 24.99 -7.15
N ASN A 432 -5.36 24.08 -6.96
CA ASN A 432 -4.62 23.93 -5.72
C ASN A 432 -3.37 24.84 -5.69
N SER A 433 -2.60 24.77 -4.61
CA SER A 433 -1.38 25.57 -4.45
C SER A 433 -0.34 25.35 -5.56
N ASP A 434 -0.26 24.14 -6.11
CA ASP A 434 0.80 23.76 -7.07
C ASP A 434 0.51 24.37 -8.45
N VAL A 435 -0.76 24.41 -8.86
CA VAL A 435 -1.18 25.07 -10.10
C VAL A 435 -0.88 26.57 -10.07
N TRP A 436 -1.23 27.25 -8.97
CA TRP A 436 -0.92 28.68 -8.82
C TRP A 436 0.57 28.95 -8.69
N ALA A 437 1.34 28.04 -8.07
CA ALA A 437 2.79 28.16 -8.00
C ALA A 437 3.44 28.02 -9.39
N ALA A 438 2.95 27.11 -10.24
CA ALA A 438 3.41 26.96 -11.62
C ALA A 438 3.14 28.23 -12.44
N LEU A 439 1.95 28.84 -12.30
CA LEU A 439 1.62 30.10 -12.97
C LEU A 439 2.52 31.24 -12.47
N LEU A 440 2.68 31.38 -11.15
CA LEU A 440 3.54 32.41 -10.55
C LEU A 440 4.99 32.30 -11.02
N SER A 441 5.53 31.07 -11.08
CA SER A 441 6.88 30.81 -11.59
C SER A 441 7.03 31.26 -13.05
N SER A 442 6.01 31.00 -13.87
CA SER A 442 5.99 31.39 -15.28
C SER A 442 5.88 32.91 -15.46
N CYS A 443 5.04 33.58 -14.67
CA CYS A 443 4.96 35.04 -14.68
C CYS A 443 6.29 35.68 -14.29
N ARG A 444 7.00 35.11 -13.31
CA ARG A 444 8.37 35.54 -12.95
C ARG A 444 9.33 35.38 -14.11
N LEU A 445 9.32 34.22 -14.79
CA LEU A 445 10.20 33.94 -15.93
C LEU A 445 10.06 34.98 -17.05
N HIS A 446 8.85 35.50 -17.26
CA HIS A 446 8.54 36.46 -18.31
C HIS A 446 8.35 37.91 -17.83
N GLY A 447 8.54 38.20 -16.54
CA GLY A 447 8.42 39.54 -15.97
C GLY A 447 6.99 40.12 -15.89
N ASP A 448 5.95 39.28 -15.93
CA ASP A 448 4.55 39.72 -15.85
C ASP A 448 4.10 39.93 -14.40
N VAL A 449 4.24 41.17 -13.92
CA VAL A 449 3.97 41.55 -12.53
C VAL A 449 2.49 41.49 -12.17
N GLU A 450 1.60 41.80 -13.12
CA GLU A 450 0.16 41.85 -12.88
C GLU A 450 -0.37 40.44 -12.66
N MET A 451 -0.04 39.51 -13.57
CA MET A 451 -0.46 38.12 -13.45
C MET A 451 0.22 37.42 -12.27
N ALA A 452 1.49 37.74 -11.98
CA ALA A 452 2.17 37.27 -10.77
C ALA A 452 1.44 37.69 -9.49
N SER A 453 0.93 38.93 -9.43
CA SER A 453 0.16 39.42 -8.29
C SER A 453 -1.15 38.64 -8.10
N ILE A 454 -1.85 38.31 -9.20
CA ILE A 454 -3.07 37.49 -9.17
C ILE A 454 -2.76 36.09 -8.65
N ALA A 455 -1.77 35.41 -9.24
CA ALA A 455 -1.41 34.04 -8.87
C ALA A 455 -0.98 33.93 -7.40
N ALA A 456 -0.20 34.89 -6.91
CA ALA A 456 0.25 34.89 -5.52
C ALA A 456 -0.89 35.17 -4.53
N ASN A 457 -1.81 36.09 -4.86
CA ASN A 457 -2.99 36.35 -4.02
C ASN A 457 -3.87 35.11 -3.85
N GLU A 458 -4.09 34.34 -4.92
CA GLU A 458 -4.84 33.08 -4.83
C GLU A 458 -4.09 32.02 -4.02
N LEU A 459 -2.78 31.92 -4.18
CA LEU A 459 -1.95 31.01 -3.38
C LEU A 459 -2.01 31.36 -1.89
N PHE A 460 -2.03 32.64 -1.53
CA PHE A 460 -2.19 33.08 -0.14
C PHE A 460 -3.57 32.75 0.46
N LYS A 461 -4.64 32.74 -0.34
CA LYS A 461 -5.97 32.31 0.12
C LYS A 461 -6.03 30.81 0.41
N LEU A 462 -5.30 30.01 -0.36
CA LEU A 462 -5.27 28.56 -0.24
C LEU A 462 -4.34 28.07 0.90
N SER A 463 -3.32 28.85 1.22
CA SER A 463 -2.32 28.51 2.24
C SER A 463 -2.81 28.92 3.63
N ARG A 464 -3.58 28.06 4.31
CA ARG A 464 -3.83 28.21 5.76
C ARG A 464 -2.56 27.94 6.59
N ASP A 465 -1.66 27.11 6.05
CA ASP A 465 -0.30 26.89 6.54
C ASP A 465 0.73 27.44 5.55
N SER A 466 1.63 28.27 6.06
CA SER A 466 2.63 29.04 5.33
C SER A 466 3.58 28.17 4.49
N ARG A 467 3.44 28.16 3.15
CA ARG A 467 4.51 27.70 2.24
C ARG A 467 5.52 28.82 2.00
N PRO A 468 6.76 28.77 2.55
CA PRO A 468 7.74 29.85 2.38
C PRO A 468 8.09 30.13 0.92
N GLY A 469 8.13 29.08 0.08
CA GLY A 469 8.54 29.17 -1.32
C GLY A 469 7.69 30.12 -2.18
N ALA A 470 6.40 30.27 -1.89
CA ALA A 470 5.54 31.16 -2.68
C ALA A 470 5.72 32.64 -2.32
N TYR A 471 5.97 32.95 -1.05
CA TYR A 471 6.33 34.31 -0.63
C TYR A 471 7.69 34.70 -1.20
N VAL A 472 8.66 33.77 -1.19
CA VAL A 472 9.98 33.97 -1.79
C VAL A 472 9.86 34.15 -3.31
N ALA A 473 9.05 33.33 -4.00
CA ALA A 473 8.83 33.46 -5.44
C ALA A 473 8.19 34.81 -5.82
N LEU A 474 7.18 35.27 -5.08
CA LEU A 474 6.57 36.59 -5.28
C LEU A 474 7.55 37.72 -4.94
N SER A 475 8.27 37.62 -3.82
CA SER A 475 9.28 38.62 -3.43
C SER A 475 10.37 38.74 -4.49
N ASN A 476 10.80 37.63 -5.09
CA ASN A 476 11.80 37.64 -6.15
C ASN A 476 11.23 38.23 -7.44
N ALA A 477 10.00 37.86 -7.84
CA ALA A 477 9.36 38.44 -9.01
C ALA A 477 9.17 39.98 -8.91
N LEU A 478 8.82 40.47 -7.72
CA LEU A 478 8.72 41.92 -7.46
C LEU A 478 10.10 42.60 -7.48
N ALA A 479 11.14 41.92 -6.98
CA ALA A 479 12.52 42.42 -7.04
C ALA A 479 13.04 42.47 -8.48
N ASP A 480 12.81 41.42 -9.27
CA ASP A 480 13.17 41.33 -10.70
C ASP A 480 12.48 42.43 -11.52
N ALA A 481 11.28 42.85 -11.10
CA ALA A 481 10.54 43.97 -11.68
C ALA A 481 10.87 45.36 -11.09
N GLY A 482 11.84 45.46 -10.18
CA GLY A 482 12.27 46.73 -9.56
C GLY A 482 11.30 47.33 -8.54
N ARG A 483 10.28 46.59 -8.08
CA ARG A 483 9.22 47.04 -7.15
C ARG A 483 9.59 46.79 -5.69
N TRP A 484 10.66 47.44 -5.23
CA TRP A 484 11.25 47.25 -3.89
C TRP A 484 10.35 47.64 -2.71
N ASP A 485 9.41 48.55 -2.96
CA ASP A 485 8.34 48.92 -2.04
C ASP A 485 7.51 47.69 -1.65
N ARG A 486 7.01 46.96 -2.65
CA ARG A 486 6.16 45.78 -2.44
C ARG A 486 6.96 44.56 -1.96
N VAL A 487 8.26 44.48 -2.29
CA VAL A 487 9.17 43.46 -1.72
C VAL A 487 9.25 43.60 -0.21
N SER A 488 9.32 44.84 0.29
CA SER A 488 9.40 45.13 1.72
C SER A 488 8.11 44.68 2.43
N ASP A 489 6.95 44.99 1.85
CA ASP A 489 5.64 44.57 2.37
C ASP A 489 5.53 43.03 2.46
N ILE A 490 5.98 42.30 1.44
CA ILE A 490 5.94 40.83 1.42
C ILE A 490 6.90 40.24 2.46
N ARG A 491 8.09 40.80 2.64
CA ARG A 491 9.05 40.35 3.65
C ARG A 491 8.57 40.63 5.07
N GLU A 492 7.87 41.73 5.28
CA GLU A 492 7.23 42.03 6.56
C GLU A 492 6.04 41.11 6.84
N LEU A 493 5.27 40.76 5.80
CA LEU A 493 4.22 39.74 5.88
C LEU A 493 4.78 38.35 6.21
N MET A 494 5.95 37.99 5.68
CA MET A 494 6.64 36.74 6.05
C MET A 494 7.07 36.74 7.52
N LYS A 495 7.60 37.87 8.03
CA LYS A 495 7.99 38.01 9.44
C LYS A 495 6.80 37.90 10.38
N THR A 496 5.71 38.61 10.09
CA THR A 496 4.49 38.58 10.92
C THR A 496 3.83 37.20 10.96
N ARG A 497 4.03 36.38 9.92
CA ARG A 497 3.52 35.00 9.83
C ARG A 497 4.54 33.93 10.26
N ASN A 498 5.67 34.30 10.88
CA ASN A 498 6.75 33.39 11.30
C ASN A 498 7.24 32.44 10.19
N ILE A 499 7.35 32.95 8.95
CA ILE A 499 7.78 32.16 7.79
C ILE A 499 9.29 32.31 7.62
N SER A 500 10.06 31.22 7.81
CA SER A 500 11.51 31.18 7.61
C SER A 500 11.90 30.58 6.25
N LYS A 501 13.01 31.06 5.66
CA LYS A 501 13.66 30.46 4.49
C LYS A 501 14.42 29.22 4.96
N ASN A 502 14.06 28.02 4.49
CA ASN A 502 14.95 26.87 4.59
C ASN A 502 15.99 27.00 3.47
N SER A 503 17.27 27.01 3.82
CA SER A 503 18.38 27.00 2.87
C SER A 503 18.28 25.73 2.02
N GLY A 504 18.28 25.87 0.69
CA GLY A 504 18.31 24.70 -0.19
C GLY A 504 19.65 24.00 -0.05
N SER A 505 19.66 22.72 0.30
CA SER A 505 20.88 21.90 0.33
C SER A 505 20.92 21.00 -0.89
N SER A 506 22.01 21.04 -1.66
CA SER A 506 22.31 20.02 -2.67
C SER A 506 23.47 19.17 -2.17
N TRP A 507 23.38 17.86 -2.39
CA TRP A 507 24.44 16.92 -2.00
C TRP A 507 25.29 16.63 -3.23
N ILE A 508 26.61 16.74 -3.10
CA ILE A 508 27.56 16.28 -4.12
C ILE A 508 28.38 15.15 -3.51
N GLY A 509 28.45 14.03 -4.22
CA GLY A 509 29.35 12.94 -3.88
C GLY A 509 30.77 13.28 -4.32
N THR A 510 31.71 13.21 -3.38
CA THR A 510 33.16 13.23 -3.66
C THR A 510 33.78 11.91 -3.21
N ASP A 511 35.00 11.60 -3.66
CA ASP A 511 35.72 10.37 -3.32
C ASP A 511 35.95 10.19 -1.80
N ASP A 512 35.84 11.28 -1.02
CA ASP A 512 35.94 11.28 0.45
C ASP A 512 34.58 11.27 1.18
N GLY A 513 33.45 11.28 0.46
CA GLY A 513 32.09 11.19 1.02
C GLY A 513 31.08 12.21 0.47
N LEU A 514 29.87 12.18 1.03
CA LEU A 514 28.76 13.09 0.73
C LEU A 514 29.00 14.46 1.37
N GLU A 515 29.25 15.49 0.56
CA GLU A 515 29.28 16.88 1.03
C GLU A 515 27.94 17.58 0.78
N CYS A 516 27.44 18.25 1.83
CA CYS A 516 26.25 19.09 1.76
C CYS A 516 26.63 20.51 1.33
N LEU A 517 26.24 20.93 0.13
CA LEU A 517 26.34 22.33 -0.28
C LEU A 517 25.05 23.06 0.09
N HIS A 518 25.18 24.07 0.95
CA HIS A 518 24.10 25.01 1.23
C HIS A 518 24.10 26.10 0.14
N ALA A 519 23.01 26.19 -0.62
CA ALA A 519 22.74 27.35 -1.46
C ALA A 519 22.42 28.55 -0.56
N ALA A 520 23.24 29.60 -0.63
CA ALA A 520 23.07 30.85 0.13
C ALA A 520 21.78 31.60 -0.24
#